data_AF-A0A9W8MU56-F1
#
_entry.id   AF-A0A9W8MU56-F1
#
_cell.length_a   1.000
_cell.length_b   1.000
_cell.length_c   1.000
_cell.angle_alpha   90.00
_cell.angle_beta   90.00
_cell.angle_gamma   90.00
#
_symmetry.space_group_name_H-M   'P 1'
#
loop_
_entity.id
_entity.type
_entity.pdbx_description
1 polymer ?
#
loop_
_entity_poly.entity_id
_entity_poly.type
_entity_poly.pdbx_seq_one_letter_code
_entity_poly.pdbx_strand_id
1 'polypeptide(L)'
;MAPVKVTKICCIGAGYVGGPTCAVIALKCPHITVTIVDLNKARIDAWNSPDFSLPIYEPGLVDVVRQARGRNLFFSTDVDKGIEEADLIFVSVNTPTKKSGVGAGFAADLKYVLLIPTFFPPLTNPPLATSSLPRVGSRP
;
A
#
# COMPACT_ATOMS: atom_id res chain seq x y z
N MET A 1 -3.17 26.90 10.52
CA MET A 1 -3.66 25.70 9.81
C MET A 1 -4.05 24.68 10.88
N ALA A 2 -5.31 24.22 10.91
CA ALA A 2 -5.71 23.20 11.90
C ALA A 2 -5.02 21.87 11.57
N PRO A 3 -4.64 21.06 12.58
CA PRO A 3 -4.03 19.75 12.31
C PRO A 3 -5.00 18.85 11.56
N VAL A 4 -4.55 18.29 10.43
CA VAL A 4 -5.34 17.33 9.64
C VAL A 4 -5.51 16.06 10.47
N LYS A 5 -6.76 15.74 10.83
CA LYS A 5 -7.09 14.52 11.56
C LYS A 5 -7.21 13.38 10.57
N VAL A 6 -6.22 12.50 10.52
CA VAL A 6 -6.26 11.30 9.67
C VAL A 6 -7.21 10.27 10.26
N THR A 7 -8.25 9.93 9.50
CA THR A 7 -9.24 8.91 9.84
C THR A 7 -9.35 7.82 8.79
N LYS A 8 -8.93 8.09 7.55
CA LYS A 8 -8.92 7.15 6.43
C LYS A 8 -7.54 7.09 5.79
N ILE A 9 -7.02 5.89 5.63
CA ILE A 9 -5.74 5.61 4.99
C ILE A 9 -5.98 4.71 3.78
N CYS A 10 -5.44 5.09 2.63
CA CYS A 10 -5.33 4.22 1.47
C CYS A 10 -3.88 3.76 1.30
N CYS A 11 -3.66 2.49 1.02
CA CYS A 11 -2.36 1.95 0.70
C CYS A 11 -2.36 1.32 -0.68
N ILE A 12 -1.64 1.93 -1.61
CA ILE A 12 -1.46 1.43 -2.97
C ILE A 12 -0.29 0.44 -2.97
N GLY A 13 -0.63 -0.84 -3.12
CA GLY A 13 0.31 -1.97 -3.16
C GLY A 13 0.07 -2.96 -2.02
N ALA A 14 -0.60 -4.07 -2.31
CA ALA A 14 -0.90 -5.13 -1.34
C ALA A 14 0.24 -6.16 -1.20
N GLY A 15 1.49 -5.69 -1.36
CA GLY A 15 2.69 -6.52 -1.31
C GLY A 15 3.29 -6.67 0.08
N TYR A 16 4.54 -7.12 0.14
CA TYR A 16 5.30 -7.38 1.38
C TYR A 16 5.45 -6.17 2.30
N VAL A 17 5.42 -4.96 1.76
CA VAL A 17 5.51 -3.73 2.56
C VAL A 17 4.13 -3.24 2.95
N GLY A 18 3.29 -2.93 1.95
CA GLY A 18 1.99 -2.31 2.19
C GLY A 18 1.05 -3.18 3.00
N GLY A 19 0.97 -4.49 2.71
CA GLY A 19 0.10 -5.44 3.40
C GLY A 19 0.34 -5.48 4.91
N PRO A 20 1.51 -5.98 5.38
CA PRO A 20 1.82 -6.07 6.80
C PRO A 20 1.79 -4.72 7.53
N THR A 21 2.34 -3.66 6.92
CA THR A 21 2.38 -2.33 7.54
C THR A 21 0.98 -1.82 7.85
N CYS A 22 0.09 -1.85 6.84
CA CYS A 22 -1.27 -1.34 6.98
C CYS A 22 -2.17 -2.27 7.81
N ALA A 23 -1.92 -3.57 7.81
CA ALA A 23 -2.61 -4.50 8.71
C ALA A 23 -2.31 -4.19 10.19
N VAL A 24 -1.04 -3.90 10.53
CA VAL A 24 -0.66 -3.49 11.89
C VAL A 24 -1.24 -2.12 12.25
N ILE A 25 -1.24 -1.15 11.33
CA ILE A 25 -1.89 0.15 11.55
C ILE A 25 -3.38 -0.05 11.89
N ALA A 26 -4.11 -0.84 11.11
CA ALA A 26 -5.53 -1.11 11.37
C ALA A 26 -5.77 -1.81 12.72
N LEU A 27 -4.86 -2.69 13.14
CA LEU A 27 -4.93 -3.35 14.44
C LEU A 27 -4.68 -2.37 15.60
N LYS A 28 -3.65 -1.54 15.51
CA LYS A 28 -3.22 -0.63 16.60
C LYS A 28 -4.03 0.67 16.66
N CYS A 29 -4.60 1.09 15.54
CA CYS A 29 -5.39 2.31 15.40
C CYS A 29 -6.84 1.98 15.02
N PRO A 30 -7.67 1.50 15.95
CA PRO A 30 -9.03 1.03 15.65
C PRO A 30 -9.98 2.12 15.13
N HIS A 31 -9.63 3.40 15.36
CA HIS A 31 -10.37 4.57 14.88
C HIS A 31 -9.99 4.98 13.44
N ILE A 32 -8.98 4.36 12.84
CA ILE A 32 -8.55 4.62 11.47
C ILE A 32 -9.08 3.50 10.58
N THR A 33 -9.73 3.88 9.48
CA THR A 33 -10.10 2.97 8.40
C THR A 33 -8.93 2.84 7.43
N VAL A 34 -8.51 1.61 7.14
CA VAL A 34 -7.37 1.32 6.27
C VAL A 34 -7.84 0.48 5.09
N THR A 35 -7.67 1.01 3.88
CA THR A 35 -8.00 0.31 2.64
C THR A 35 -6.72 0.06 1.86
N ILE A 36 -6.37 -1.21 1.65
CA ILE A 36 -5.22 -1.62 0.85
C ILE A 36 -5.71 -1.96 -0.56
N VAL A 37 -5.18 -1.27 -1.57
CA VAL A 37 -5.56 -1.42 -2.96
C VAL A 37 -4.43 -1.98 -3.80
N ASP A 38 -4.74 -2.84 -4.76
CA ASP A 38 -3.77 -3.39 -5.72
C ASP A 38 -4.48 -3.74 -7.03
N LEU A 39 -3.81 -3.51 -8.17
CA LEU A 39 -4.34 -3.87 -9.48
C LEU A 39 -4.39 -5.39 -9.70
N ASN A 40 -3.57 -6.15 -8.95
CA ASN A 40 -3.57 -7.60 -9.01
C ASN A 40 -4.78 -8.18 -8.26
N LYS A 41 -5.86 -8.45 -9.00
CA LYS A 41 -7.08 -9.05 -8.45
C LYS A 41 -6.81 -10.37 -7.70
N ALA A 42 -5.99 -11.27 -8.24
CA ALA A 42 -5.69 -12.54 -7.58
C ALA A 42 -5.03 -12.35 -6.21
N ARG A 43 -4.17 -11.32 -6.08
CA ARG A 43 -3.57 -10.95 -4.80
C ARG A 43 -4.60 -10.40 -3.82
N ILE A 44 -5.50 -9.53 -4.27
CA ILE A 44 -6.59 -9.00 -3.44
C ILE A 44 -7.55 -10.10 -3.02
N ASP A 45 -7.91 -11.02 -3.93
CA ASP A 45 -8.74 -12.19 -3.63
C ASP A 45 -8.07 -13.05 -2.54
N ALA A 46 -6.75 -13.28 -2.61
CA ALA A 46 -6.00 -14.01 -1.57
C ALA A 46 -6.03 -13.28 -0.21
N TRP A 47 -5.85 -11.95 -0.19
CA TRP A 47 -6.00 -11.16 1.04
C TRP A 47 -7.42 -11.21 1.63
N ASN A 48 -8.43 -11.40 0.80
CA ASN A 48 -9.83 -11.55 1.19
C ASN A 48 -10.27 -13.01 1.38
N SER A 49 -9.35 -13.98 1.22
CA SER A 49 -9.69 -15.40 1.29
C SER A 49 -10.27 -15.77 2.66
N PRO A 50 -11.38 -16.53 2.73
CA PRO A 50 -12.04 -16.87 3.99
C PRO A 50 -11.17 -17.76 4.91
N ASP A 51 -10.28 -18.55 4.33
CA ASP A 51 -9.33 -19.41 5.02
C ASP A 51 -8.05 -18.68 5.48
N PHE A 52 -7.91 -17.39 5.15
CA PHE A 52 -6.70 -16.59 5.39
C PHE A 52 -5.44 -17.16 4.73
N SER A 53 -5.57 -17.77 3.54
CA SER A 53 -4.46 -18.09 2.63
C SER A 53 -3.83 -16.82 2.02
N LEU A 54 -3.15 -16.05 2.87
CA LEU A 54 -2.55 -14.76 2.50
C LEU A 54 -1.48 -14.93 1.41
N PRO A 55 -1.32 -13.95 0.50
CA PRO A 55 -0.33 -14.03 -0.58
C PRO A 55 1.12 -13.89 -0.09
N ILE A 56 1.33 -13.62 1.19
CA ILE A 56 2.62 -13.40 1.86
C ILE A 56 2.61 -14.17 3.18
N TYR A 57 3.73 -14.84 3.46
CA TYR A 57 3.95 -15.48 4.75
C TYR A 57 4.83 -14.59 5.63
N GLU A 58 4.27 -14.18 6.77
CA GLU A 58 4.98 -13.51 7.85
C GLU A 58 4.46 -14.08 9.19
N PRO A 59 5.33 -14.43 10.16
CA PRO A 59 4.90 -14.95 11.45
C PRO A 59 3.91 -14.01 12.15
N GLY A 60 2.72 -14.52 12.49
CA GLY A 60 1.66 -13.77 13.19
C GLY A 60 0.81 -12.84 12.31
N LEU A 61 1.12 -12.68 11.02
CA LEU A 61 0.36 -11.79 10.13
C LEU A 61 -1.10 -12.23 9.96
N VAL A 62 -1.34 -13.54 9.87
CA VAL A 62 -2.70 -14.10 9.75
C VAL A 62 -3.58 -13.65 10.92
N ASP A 63 -3.06 -13.64 12.15
CA ASP A 63 -3.83 -13.25 13.33
C ASP A 63 -4.10 -11.75 13.37
N VAL A 64 -3.15 -10.93 12.91
CA VAL A 64 -3.33 -9.48 12.76
C VAL A 64 -4.44 -9.18 11.76
N VAL A 65 -4.38 -9.80 10.58
CA VAL A 65 -5.37 -9.61 9.51
C VAL A 65 -6.74 -10.12 9.96
N ARG A 66 -6.80 -11.27 10.63
CA ARG A 66 -8.05 -11.84 11.15
C ARG A 66 -8.76 -10.92 12.14
N GLN A 67 -8.03 -10.19 12.97
CA GLN A 67 -8.60 -9.26 13.95
C GLN A 67 -9.05 -7.91 13.36
N ALA A 68 -8.47 -7.50 12.23
CA ALA A 68 -8.72 -6.19 11.63
C ALA A 68 -9.62 -6.24 10.39
N ARG A 69 -9.51 -7.31 9.58
CA ARG A 69 -10.22 -7.44 8.29
C ARG A 69 -11.72 -7.43 8.50
N GLY A 70 -12.42 -6.53 7.80
CA GLY A 70 -13.86 -6.32 7.93
C GLY A 70 -14.28 -5.43 9.11
N ARG A 71 -13.38 -5.16 10.07
CA ARG A 71 -13.61 -4.17 11.14
C ARG A 71 -13.22 -2.78 10.68
N ASN A 72 -11.95 -2.61 10.33
CA ASN A 72 -11.38 -1.35 9.84
C ASN A 72 -10.22 -1.56 8.84
N LEU A 73 -9.97 -2.81 8.42
CA LEU A 73 -9.04 -3.16 7.36
C LEU A 73 -9.82 -3.74 6.18
N PHE A 74 -9.58 -3.19 4.99
CA PHE A 74 -10.25 -3.58 3.76
C PHE A 74 -9.23 -3.78 2.64
N PHE A 75 -9.55 -4.68 1.70
CA PHE A 75 -8.74 -4.94 0.52
C PHE A 75 -9.62 -4.81 -0.73
N SER A 76 -9.16 -4.03 -1.71
CA SER A 76 -9.95 -3.73 -2.93
C SER A 76 -9.06 -3.63 -4.17
N THR A 77 -9.66 -3.78 -5.35
CA THR A 77 -9.03 -3.45 -6.63
C THR A 77 -9.37 -2.03 -7.12
N ASP A 78 -10.29 -1.35 -6.44
CA ASP A 78 -10.74 0.00 -6.78
C ASP A 78 -9.77 1.05 -6.21
N VAL A 79 -8.72 1.35 -7.00
CA VAL A 79 -7.65 2.28 -6.62
C VAL A 79 -8.17 3.71 -6.58
N ASP A 80 -8.98 4.10 -7.55
CA ASP A 80 -9.48 5.48 -7.69
C ASP A 80 -10.36 5.87 -6.50
N LYS A 81 -11.30 5.00 -6.12
CA LYS A 81 -12.12 5.20 -4.92
C LYS A 81 -11.28 5.22 -3.64
N GLY A 82 -10.29 4.33 -3.55
CA GLY A 82 -9.37 4.31 -2.41
C GLY A 82 -8.62 5.63 -2.24
N ILE A 83 -8.18 6.23 -3.35
CA ILE A 83 -7.50 7.53 -3.38
C ILE A 83 -8.46 8.66 -2.97
N GLU A 84 -9.65 8.71 -3.56
CA GLU A 84 -10.62 9.79 -3.36
C GLU A 84 -11.07 9.90 -1.88
N GLU A 85 -11.22 8.77 -1.20
CA GLU A 85 -11.71 8.74 0.17
C GLU A 85 -10.62 8.96 1.24
N ALA A 86 -9.33 8.98 0.88
CA ALA A 86 -8.24 8.90 1.85
C ALA A 86 -7.76 10.27 2.36
N ASP A 87 -7.50 10.35 3.68
CA ASP A 87 -6.84 11.49 4.32
C ASP A 87 -5.30 11.38 4.24
N LEU A 88 -4.79 10.17 4.04
CA LEU A 88 -3.36 9.84 3.93
C LEU A 88 -3.20 8.66 2.98
N ILE A 89 -2.22 8.74 2.07
CA ILE A 89 -1.97 7.70 1.08
C ILE A 89 -0.56 7.14 1.23
N PHE A 90 -0.48 5.82 1.41
CA PHE A 90 0.75 5.04 1.32
C PHE A 90 0.95 4.53 -0.10
N VAL A 91 2.16 4.69 -0.61
CA VAL A 91 2.57 4.12 -1.89
C VAL A 91 3.65 3.08 -1.64
N SER A 92 3.26 1.81 -1.77
CA SER A 92 4.09 0.63 -1.53
C SER A 92 4.15 -0.30 -2.74
N VAL A 93 4.38 0.31 -3.90
CA VAL A 93 4.59 -0.38 -5.17
C VAL A 93 6.05 -0.76 -5.38
N ASN A 94 6.31 -1.75 -6.22
CA ASN A 94 7.67 -2.09 -6.62
C ASN A 94 8.29 -0.91 -7.39
N THR A 95 9.44 -0.44 -6.92
CA THR A 95 10.33 0.47 -7.67
C THR A 95 11.55 -0.34 -8.15
N PRO A 96 11.40 -1.18 -9.19
CA PRO A 96 12.50 -2.04 -9.65
C PRO A 96 13.66 -1.16 -10.14
N THR A 97 14.89 -1.64 -10.03
CA THR A 97 16.06 -0.92 -10.54
C THR A 97 15.92 -0.69 -12.05
N LYS A 98 16.20 0.54 -12.51
CA LYS A 98 16.20 0.90 -13.93
C LYS A 98 17.07 -0.08 -14.72
N LYS A 99 16.53 -0.62 -15.80
CA LYS A 99 17.24 -1.56 -16.69
C LYS A 99 18.00 -0.87 -17.82
N SER A 100 17.71 0.40 -18.11
CA SER A 100 18.36 1.21 -19.14
C SER A 100 18.25 2.71 -18.85
N GLY A 101 19.09 3.54 -19.47
CA GLY A 101 19.16 4.99 -19.25
C GLY A 101 20.06 5.42 -18.09
N VAL A 102 20.08 6.73 -17.77
CA VAL A 102 20.89 7.28 -16.68
C VAL A 102 20.47 6.65 -15.34
N GLY A 103 21.43 6.02 -14.65
CA GLY A 103 21.20 5.28 -13.42
C GLY A 103 20.78 3.81 -13.61
N ALA A 104 20.90 3.23 -14.81
CA ALA A 104 20.67 1.80 -15.01
C ALA A 104 21.53 0.94 -14.07
N GLY A 105 20.92 -0.05 -13.42
CA GLY A 105 21.59 -0.93 -12.45
C GLY A 105 21.71 -0.36 -11.03
N PHE A 106 21.41 0.92 -10.79
CA PHE A 106 21.54 1.56 -9.47
C PHE A 106 20.31 2.37 -9.03
N ALA A 107 19.66 3.08 -9.96
CA ALA A 107 18.53 3.95 -9.67
C ALA A 107 17.20 3.18 -9.70
N ALA A 108 16.29 3.53 -8.79
CA ALA A 108 14.92 3.04 -8.81
C ALA A 108 14.16 3.54 -10.06
N ASP A 109 13.44 2.65 -10.73
CA ASP A 109 12.46 3.00 -11.76
C ASP A 109 11.20 3.53 -11.06
N LEU A 110 11.07 4.85 -11.03
CA LEU A 110 9.99 5.56 -10.38
C LEU A 110 8.72 5.65 -11.23
N LYS A 111 8.62 4.96 -12.38
CA LYS A 111 7.42 5.01 -13.25
C LYS A 111 6.11 4.79 -12.49
N TYR A 112 6.09 3.87 -11.53
CA TYR A 112 4.89 3.58 -10.74
C TYR A 112 4.60 4.63 -9.65
N VAL A 113 5.60 5.39 -9.21
CA VAL A 113 5.46 6.50 -8.25
C VAL A 113 5.10 7.80 -8.99
N LEU A 114 5.65 8.02 -10.19
CA LEU A 114 5.43 9.19 -11.04
C LEU A 114 4.12 9.14 -11.84
N LEU A 115 3.41 8.01 -11.85
CA LEU A 115 2.04 7.92 -12.38
C LEU A 115 1.01 8.55 -11.43
N ILE A 116 1.37 8.74 -10.16
CA ILE A 116 0.47 9.25 -9.12
C ILE A 116 0.17 10.74 -9.32
N PRO A 117 1.13 11.65 -9.58
CA PRO A 117 0.82 13.06 -9.87
C PRO A 117 -0.13 13.28 -11.06
N THR A 118 -0.20 12.37 -12.03
CA THR A 118 -1.13 12.47 -13.17
C THR A 118 -2.59 12.18 -12.78
N PHE A 119 -2.81 11.42 -11.71
CA PHE A 119 -4.13 11.13 -11.15
C PHE A 119 -4.58 12.16 -10.10
N PHE A 120 -3.66 13.00 -9.59
CA PHE A 120 -3.94 14.06 -8.62
C PHE A 120 -3.88 15.43 -9.31
N PRO A 121 -5.00 16.06 -9.69
CA PRO A 121 -4.98 17.48 -10.01
C PRO A 121 -4.51 18.27 -8.77
N PRO A 122 -3.85 19.43 -8.94
CA PRO A 122 -3.13 20.16 -7.87
C PRO A 122 -4.01 20.67 -6.71
N LEU A 123 -5.31 20.37 -6.68
CA LEU A 123 -6.29 20.95 -5.76
C LEU A 123 -6.83 20.00 -4.68
N THR A 124 -6.42 18.72 -4.65
CA THR A 124 -6.88 17.75 -3.63
C THR A 124 -5.69 17.02 -3.00
N ASN A 125 -5.03 17.63 -2.02
CA ASN A 125 -3.91 17.02 -1.31
C ASN A 125 -4.35 16.46 0.06
N PRO A 126 -4.46 15.13 0.22
CA PRO A 126 -3.98 14.50 1.43
C PRO A 126 -2.43 14.42 1.41
N PRO A 127 -1.74 14.45 2.56
CA PRO A 127 -0.31 14.14 2.62
C PRO A 127 0.00 12.77 1.99
N LEU A 128 1.07 12.70 1.19
CA LEU A 128 1.56 11.47 0.53
C LEU A 128 2.75 10.90 1.31
N ALA A 129 2.64 9.64 1.77
CA ALA A 129 3.73 8.91 2.40
C ALA A 129 4.20 7.78 1.47
N THR A 130 5.48 7.76 1.11
CA THR A 130 6.06 6.71 0.27
C THR A 130 6.79 5.68 1.13
N SER A 131 6.56 4.39 0.90
CA SER A 131 7.31 3.31 1.57
C SER A 131 7.54 2.15 0.60
N SER A 132 8.77 1.97 0.14
CA SER A 132 9.18 0.83 -0.68
C SER A 132 10.43 0.17 -0.10
N LEU A 133 10.57 -1.15 -0.27
CA LEU A 133 11.83 -1.85 0.00
C LEU A 133 12.77 -1.59 -1.18
N PRO A 134 13.92 -0.92 -1.00
CA PRO A 134 14.97 -0.98 -2.01
C PRO A 134 15.49 -2.42 -2.04
N ARG A 135 15.54 -3.05 -3.22
CA ARG A 135 16.38 -4.24 -3.38
C ARG A 135 17.83 -3.78 -3.26
N VAL A 136 18.41 -3.88 -2.07
CA VAL A 136 19.88 -3.92 -1.94
C VAL A 136 20.31 -5.21 -2.63
N GLY A 137 21.14 -5.09 -3.67
CA GLY A 137 21.50 -6.20 -4.54
C GLY A 137 22.03 -7.40 -3.75
N SER A 138 21.31 -8.51 -3.80
CA SER A 138 21.88 -9.83 -3.55
C SER A 138 22.77 -10.17 -4.74
N ARG A 139 24.10 -10.03 -4.58
CA ARG A 139 25.04 -10.76 -5.44
C ARG A 139 24.93 -12.27 -5.11
N PRO A 140 25.23 -13.16 -6.07
CA PRO A 140 25.29 -14.61 -5.83
C PRO A 140 26.29 -14.98 -4.74
#